data_AF-A0A5K7SHL1-F1
#
_entry.id   AF-A0A5K7SHL1-F1
#
_cell.length_a   1.000
_cell.length_b   1.000
_cell.length_c   1.000
_cell.angle_alpha   90.00
_cell.angle_beta   90.00
_cell.angle_gamma   90.00
#
_symmetry.space_group_name_H-M   'P 1'
#
loop_
_entity.id
_entity.type
_entity.pdbx_description
1 polymer ?
#
loop_
_entity_poly.entity_id
_entity_poly.type
_entity_poly.pdbx_seq_one_letter_code
_entity_poly.pdbx_strand_id
1 'polypeptide(L)'
;MGNSNQVNSRSINFYERYSSHTDAQILEILKNQKDYQENARNAAVKIAIERQLIHSEQDLLAPEFQNSRNTRLTLFPQTTTAYHYQRLVGSIFRFLYVLSFPPIVYGFLKYAEGYIDQTILGVGIGLAWFLLVVLFKKSEKPVILFPLFGILIFVGATVSIKIAESHPIRILDFVILIIGMLLSSYFLLLAKKLIQNKPAPEE
;
A
#
# COMPACT_ATOMS: atom_id res chain seq x y z
N MET A 1 -17.44 18.50 -28.91
CA MET A 1 -18.39 19.14 -27.98
C MET A 1 -18.82 18.17 -26.85
N GLY A 2 -17.88 17.58 -26.10
CA GLY A 2 -18.20 16.54 -25.09
C GLY A 2 -17.63 16.78 -23.67
N ASN A 3 -16.70 17.72 -23.49
CA ASN A 3 -16.01 17.91 -22.20
C ASN A 3 -16.73 18.86 -21.23
N SER A 4 -17.51 19.84 -21.70
CA SER A 4 -18.16 20.82 -20.83
C SER A 4 -19.23 20.19 -19.92
N ASN A 5 -20.04 19.26 -20.45
CA ASN A 5 -21.11 18.61 -19.68
C ASN A 5 -20.57 17.64 -18.62
N GLN A 6 -19.46 16.94 -18.90
CA GLN A 6 -18.85 16.05 -17.90
C GLN A 6 -18.17 16.82 -16.77
N VAL A 7 -17.46 17.93 -17.07
CA VAL A 7 -16.84 18.77 -16.05
C VAL A 7 -17.89 19.37 -15.13
N ASN A 8 -19.02 19.84 -15.68
CA ASN A 8 -20.11 20.43 -14.89
C ASN A 8 -20.81 19.39 -14.00
N SER A 9 -20.99 18.15 -14.46
CA SER A 9 -21.56 17.08 -13.62
C SER A 9 -20.67 16.71 -12.42
N ARG A 10 -19.34 16.77 -12.59
CA ARG A 10 -18.38 16.45 -11.52
C ARG A 10 -18.28 17.58 -10.50
N SER A 11 -18.27 18.84 -10.93
CA SER A 11 -18.25 19.99 -10.01
C SER A 11 -19.51 20.06 -9.15
N ILE A 12 -20.69 19.77 -9.72
CA ILE A 12 -21.96 19.68 -8.97
C ILE A 12 -21.89 18.60 -7.89
N ASN A 13 -21.32 17.43 -8.21
CA ASN A 13 -21.17 16.33 -7.26
C ASN A 13 -20.26 16.68 -6.07
N PHE A 14 -19.15 17.40 -6.31
CA PHE A 14 -18.27 17.86 -5.23
C PHE A 14 -18.91 18.95 -4.38
N TYR A 15 -19.62 19.90 -4.99
CA TYR A 15 -20.32 20.96 -4.27
C TYR A 15 -21.38 20.40 -3.33
N GLU A 16 -22.22 19.47 -3.81
CA GLU A 16 -23.24 18.82 -2.99
C GLU A 16 -22.61 18.03 -1.83
N ARG A 17 -21.54 17.28 -2.10
CA ARG A 17 -20.80 16.55 -1.06
C ARG A 17 -20.20 17.48 0.00
N TYR A 18 -19.60 18.59 -0.41
CA TYR A 18 -18.95 19.54 0.51
C TYR A 18 -19.94 20.46 1.22
N SER A 19 -21.15 20.63 0.69
CA SER A 19 -22.19 21.42 1.35
C SER A 19 -22.58 20.88 2.73
N SER A 20 -22.39 19.59 2.99
CA SER A 20 -22.65 18.96 4.29
C SER A 20 -21.44 18.96 5.22
N HIS A 21 -20.28 19.47 4.78
CA HIS A 21 -19.06 19.49 5.60
C HIS A 21 -19.11 20.65 6.59
N THR A 22 -18.42 20.49 7.72
CA THR A 22 -18.25 21.55 8.72
C THR A 22 -17.21 22.58 8.25
N ASP A 23 -17.24 23.78 8.83
CA ASP A 23 -16.32 24.85 8.44
C ASP A 23 -14.85 24.49 8.67
N ALA A 24 -14.57 23.73 9.73
CA ALA A 24 -13.25 23.18 10.00
C ALA A 24 -12.77 22.23 8.89
N GLN A 25 -13.67 21.38 8.37
CA GLN A 25 -13.36 20.46 7.28
C GLN A 25 -13.12 21.21 5.96
N ILE A 26 -13.92 22.25 5.66
CA ILE A 26 -13.72 23.09 4.48
C ILE A 26 -12.37 23.82 4.55
N LEU A 27 -12.02 24.40 5.72
CA LEU A 27 -10.71 25.02 5.93
C LEU A 27 -9.56 24.03 5.78
N GLU A 28 -9.72 22.76 6.22
CA GLU A 28 -8.71 21.73 6.02
C GLU A 28 -8.51 21.37 4.53
N ILE A 29 -9.59 21.31 3.75
CA ILE A 29 -9.52 21.10 2.30
C ILE A 29 -8.76 22.27 1.64
N LEU A 30 -9.06 23.52 2.03
CA LEU A 30 -8.38 24.71 1.50
C LEU A 30 -6.88 24.75 1.86
N LYS A 31 -6.51 24.32 3.07
CA LYS A 31 -5.10 24.22 3.49
C LYS A 31 -4.31 23.18 2.69
N ASN A 32 -4.98 22.12 2.23
CA ASN A 32 -4.37 21.05 1.44
C ASN A 32 -4.75 21.15 -0.05
N GLN A 33 -5.12 22.33 -0.55
CA GLN A 33 -5.65 22.56 -1.89
C GLN A 33 -4.81 22.01 -3.07
N LYS A 34 -3.50 21.76 -2.85
CA LYS A 34 -2.59 21.17 -3.84
C LYS A 34 -2.82 19.67 -4.06
N ASP A 35 -3.39 18.97 -3.09
CA ASP A 35 -3.63 17.51 -3.14
C ASP A 35 -5.00 17.16 -3.76
N TYR A 36 -5.84 18.16 -4.03
CA TYR A 36 -7.19 17.98 -4.54
C TYR A 36 -7.29 18.26 -6.04
N GLN A 37 -8.26 17.60 -6.69
CA GLN A 37 -8.62 17.91 -8.07
C GLN A 37 -9.15 19.34 -8.19
N GLU A 38 -8.89 19.99 -9.32
CA GLU A 38 -9.27 21.39 -9.57
C GLU A 38 -10.77 21.64 -9.33
N ASN A 39 -11.65 20.74 -9.80
CA ASN A 39 -13.09 20.85 -9.58
C ASN A 39 -13.49 20.77 -8.10
N ALA A 40 -12.78 19.97 -7.31
CA ALA A 40 -13.02 19.84 -5.88
C ALA A 40 -12.52 21.08 -5.13
N ARG A 41 -11.36 21.61 -5.52
CA ARG A 41 -10.83 22.88 -5.00
C ARG A 41 -11.83 24.01 -5.26
N ASN A 42 -12.29 24.17 -6.49
CA ASN A 42 -13.20 25.24 -6.87
C ASN A 42 -14.54 25.15 -6.12
N ALA A 43 -15.06 23.93 -5.90
CA ALA A 43 -16.26 23.72 -5.08
C ALA A 43 -16.03 24.13 -3.61
N ALA A 44 -14.89 23.76 -3.01
CA ALA A 44 -14.55 24.14 -1.64
C ALA A 44 -14.35 25.67 -1.48
N VAL A 45 -13.69 26.32 -2.44
CA VAL A 45 -13.52 27.78 -2.47
C VAL A 45 -14.86 28.49 -2.54
N LYS A 46 -15.77 28.02 -3.40
CA LYS A 46 -17.11 28.59 -3.53
C LYS A 46 -17.89 28.51 -2.22
N ILE A 47 -17.89 27.35 -1.57
CA ILE A 47 -18.57 27.15 -0.28
C ILE A 47 -17.92 28.00 0.82
N ALA A 48 -16.60 28.12 0.83
CA ALA A 48 -15.89 28.93 1.80
C ALA A 48 -16.20 30.44 1.66
N ILE A 49 -16.37 30.94 0.43
CA ILE A 49 -16.83 32.32 0.18
C ILE A 49 -18.29 32.48 0.62
N GLU A 50 -19.17 31.55 0.25
CA GLU A 50 -20.59 31.58 0.63
C GLU A 50 -20.79 31.58 2.16
N ARG A 51 -19.92 30.88 2.88
CA ARG A 51 -19.92 30.81 4.36
C ARG A 51 -19.05 31.87 5.03
N GLN A 52 -18.45 32.79 4.27
CA GLN A 52 -17.58 33.86 4.79
C GLN A 52 -16.35 33.34 5.57
N LEU A 53 -15.88 32.13 5.25
CA LEU A 53 -14.64 31.57 5.79
C LEU A 53 -13.40 32.19 5.12
N ILE A 54 -13.55 32.62 3.87
CA ILE A 54 -12.60 33.44 3.11
C ILE A 54 -13.39 34.52 2.37
N HIS A 55 -12.79 35.69 2.13
CA HIS A 55 -13.45 36.80 1.43
C HIS A 55 -13.29 36.69 -0.08
N SER A 56 -12.16 36.14 -0.52
CA SER A 56 -11.84 36.02 -1.94
C SER A 56 -10.92 34.83 -2.19
N GLU A 57 -10.80 34.42 -3.46
CA GLU A 57 -9.81 33.41 -3.86
C GLU A 57 -8.37 33.88 -3.58
N GLN A 58 -8.13 35.19 -3.50
CA GLN A 58 -6.80 35.75 -3.21
C GLN A 58 -6.36 35.46 -1.77
N ASP A 59 -7.30 35.22 -0.85
CA ASP A 59 -7.02 34.86 0.54
C ASP A 59 -6.29 33.50 0.63
N LEU A 60 -6.42 32.64 -0.39
CA LEU A 60 -5.70 31.36 -0.50
C LEU A 60 -4.18 31.53 -0.70
N LEU A 61 -3.73 32.76 -1.00
CA LEU A 61 -2.31 33.09 -1.05
C LEU A 61 -1.70 33.33 0.33
N ALA A 62 -2.53 33.43 1.38
CA ALA A 62 -2.04 33.62 2.73
C ALA A 62 -1.17 32.43 3.20
N PRO A 63 -0.18 32.67 4.07
CA PRO A 63 0.74 31.62 4.54
C PRO A 63 0.04 30.41 5.17
N GLU A 64 -1.14 30.63 5.75
CA GLU A 64 -1.96 29.60 6.38
C GLU A 64 -2.55 28.57 5.39
N PHE A 65 -2.76 28.95 4.13
CA PHE A 65 -3.26 28.07 3.05
C PHE A 65 -2.16 27.61 2.08
N GLN A 66 -0.98 28.23 2.16
CA GLN A 66 0.21 27.87 1.37
C GLN A 66 1.06 26.78 2.05
N ASN A 67 0.95 26.66 3.38
CA ASN A 67 1.54 25.58 4.17
C ASN A 67 0.77 24.26 3.97
N SER A 68 0.75 23.74 2.74
CA SER A 68 0.43 22.33 2.52
C SER A 68 1.32 21.53 3.45
N ARG A 69 0.75 20.72 4.35
CA ARG A 69 1.52 19.88 5.28
C ARG A 69 2.57 19.17 4.45
N ASN A 70 3.81 19.61 4.64
CA ASN A 70 4.94 19.17 3.85
C ASN A 70 4.95 17.65 3.91
N THR A 71 4.53 17.00 2.82
CA THR A 71 4.40 15.55 2.73
C THR A 71 5.83 15.04 2.73
N ARG A 72 6.43 14.97 3.92
CA ARG A 72 7.78 14.43 4.10
C ARG A 72 7.75 13.09 3.40
N LEU A 73 8.65 12.90 2.43
CA LEU A 73 8.88 11.64 1.75
C LEU A 73 9.08 10.57 2.82
N THR A 74 8.01 9.89 3.16
CA THR A 74 8.00 8.84 4.16
C THR A 74 7.91 7.55 3.38
N LEU A 75 8.91 6.69 3.54
CA LEU A 75 8.94 5.35 2.93
C LEU A 75 7.74 4.47 3.30
N PHE A 76 6.94 4.92 4.28
CA PHE A 76 5.77 4.25 4.79
C PHE A 76 4.61 5.24 4.84
N PRO A 77 3.46 4.92 4.22
CA PRO A 77 2.29 5.78 4.28
C PRO A 77 1.80 5.90 5.73
N GLN A 78 1.52 7.13 6.17
CA GLN A 78 0.79 7.38 7.41
C GLN A 78 -0.70 7.39 7.10
N THR A 79 -1.46 6.47 7.68
CA THR A 79 -2.91 6.43 7.53
C THR A 79 -3.54 7.25 8.64
N THR A 80 -4.25 8.33 8.27
CA THR A 80 -4.97 9.20 9.22
C THR A 80 -6.34 8.65 9.61
N THR A 81 -6.93 7.77 8.78
CA THR A 81 -8.28 7.23 8.99
C THR A 81 -8.25 5.71 9.19
N ALA A 82 -9.05 5.19 10.13
CA ALA A 82 -9.19 3.77 10.41
C ALA A 82 -9.61 2.94 9.16
N TYR A 83 -10.45 3.51 8.30
CA TYR A 83 -10.86 2.88 7.04
C TYR A 83 -9.68 2.66 6.08
N HIS A 84 -8.84 3.68 5.89
CA HIS A 84 -7.65 3.59 5.04
C HIS A 84 -6.62 2.61 5.61
N TYR A 85 -6.48 2.58 6.93
CA TYR A 85 -5.65 1.62 7.64
C TYR A 85 -6.07 0.17 7.35
N GLN A 86 -7.34 -0.18 7.59
CA GLN A 86 -7.82 -1.55 7.37
C GLN A 86 -7.68 -1.99 5.91
N ARG A 87 -7.97 -1.10 4.97
CA ARG A 87 -7.82 -1.37 3.53
C ARG A 87 -6.37 -1.65 3.16
N LEU A 88 -5.44 -0.86 3.69
CA LEU A 88 -4.01 -0.98 3.41
C LEU A 88 -3.43 -2.24 4.03
N VAL A 89 -3.75 -2.54 5.30
CA VAL A 89 -3.39 -3.79 5.97
C VAL A 89 -3.93 -5.00 5.19
N GLY A 90 -5.20 -4.96 4.80
CA GLY A 90 -5.82 -6.03 4.01
C GLY A 90 -5.10 -6.28 2.67
N SER A 91 -4.69 -5.21 1.98
CA SER A 91 -3.94 -5.31 0.72
C SER A 91 -2.57 -5.96 0.90
N ILE A 92 -1.81 -5.56 1.92
CA ILE A 92 -0.48 -6.10 2.18
C ILE A 92 -0.55 -7.59 2.50
N PHE A 93 -1.47 -7.99 3.37
CA PHE A 93 -1.63 -9.40 3.71
C PHE A 93 -2.06 -10.24 2.51
N ARG A 94 -2.93 -9.72 1.63
CA ARG A 94 -3.26 -10.40 0.36
C ARG A 94 -2.02 -10.62 -0.50
N PHE A 95 -1.16 -9.62 -0.62
CA PHE A 95 0.09 -9.78 -1.38
C PHE A 95 1.01 -10.82 -0.75
N LEU A 96 1.16 -10.81 0.58
CA LEU A 96 1.94 -11.81 1.30
C LEU A 96 1.37 -13.23 1.15
N TYR A 97 0.05 -13.39 1.03
CA TYR A 97 -0.56 -14.68 0.69
C TYR A 97 -0.30 -15.09 -0.76
N VAL A 98 -0.32 -14.16 -1.71
CA VAL A 98 -0.02 -14.48 -3.12
C VAL A 98 1.43 -14.97 -3.27
N LEU A 99 2.36 -14.45 -2.46
CA LEU A 99 3.75 -14.90 -2.45
C LEU A 99 3.95 -16.37 -2.03
N SER A 100 2.96 -17.04 -1.41
CA SER A 100 3.08 -18.48 -1.16
C SER A 100 2.82 -19.35 -2.40
N PHE A 101 2.19 -18.81 -3.45
CA PHE A 101 1.82 -19.61 -4.63
C PHE A 101 3.02 -20.03 -5.49
N PRO A 102 4.00 -19.17 -5.83
CA PRO A 102 5.13 -19.56 -6.66
C PRO A 102 5.88 -20.83 -6.18
N PRO A 103 6.26 -20.99 -4.91
CA PRO A 103 6.92 -22.22 -4.47
C PRO A 103 6.02 -23.46 -4.52
N ILE A 104 4.70 -23.31 -4.31
CA ILE A 104 3.72 -24.40 -4.45
C ILE A 104 3.62 -24.85 -5.90
N VAL A 105 3.44 -23.90 -6.83
CA VAL A 105 3.37 -24.17 -8.27
C VAL A 105 4.67 -24.82 -8.74
N TYR A 106 5.81 -24.31 -8.31
CA TYR A 106 7.12 -24.91 -8.60
C TYR A 106 7.23 -26.34 -8.08
N GLY A 107 6.77 -26.61 -6.85
CA GLY A 107 6.74 -27.95 -6.28
C GLY A 107 5.91 -28.93 -7.12
N PHE A 108 4.72 -28.51 -7.57
CA PHE A 108 3.88 -29.34 -8.46
C PHE A 108 4.51 -29.57 -9.84
N LEU A 109 5.22 -28.59 -10.41
CA LEU A 109 5.94 -28.78 -11.66
C LEU A 109 7.06 -29.84 -11.50
N LYS A 110 7.77 -29.81 -10.37
CA LYS A 110 8.82 -30.81 -10.07
C LYS A 110 8.28 -32.20 -9.76
N TYR A 111 7.05 -32.30 -9.26
CA TYR A 111 6.37 -33.58 -9.12
C TYR A 111 6.13 -34.25 -10.48
N ALA A 112 5.70 -33.48 -11.49
CA ALA A 112 5.48 -34.00 -12.84
C ALA A 112 6.79 -34.49 -13.50
N GLU A 113 7.93 -33.93 -13.12
CA GLU A 113 9.26 -34.38 -13.55
C GLU A 113 9.80 -35.58 -12.74
N GLY A 114 9.10 -36.04 -11.70
CA GLY A 114 9.51 -37.18 -10.85
C GLY A 114 10.39 -36.81 -9.65
N TYR A 115 10.66 -35.52 -9.40
CA TYR A 115 11.48 -35.08 -8.27
C TYR A 115 10.66 -34.88 -6.99
N ILE A 116 10.44 -35.98 -6.25
CA ILE A 116 9.63 -35.98 -5.02
C ILE A 116 10.23 -35.06 -3.94
N ASP A 117 11.55 -35.07 -3.75
CA ASP A 117 12.22 -34.25 -2.73
C ASP A 117 11.97 -32.75 -2.95
N GLN A 118 12.08 -32.30 -4.21
CA GLN A 118 11.84 -30.90 -4.58
C GLN A 118 10.35 -30.53 -4.47
N THR A 119 9.46 -31.50 -4.68
CA THR A 119 8.01 -31.33 -4.50
C THR A 119 7.69 -31.03 -3.04
N ILE A 120 8.19 -31.88 -2.13
CA ILE A 120 7.96 -31.74 -0.69
C ILE A 120 8.53 -30.40 -0.19
N LEU A 121 9.73 -30.03 -0.64
CA LEU A 121 10.33 -28.74 -0.29
C LEU A 121 9.51 -27.56 -0.82
N GLY A 122 9.15 -27.54 -2.10
CA GLY A 122 8.41 -26.42 -2.70
C GLY A 122 7.03 -26.22 -2.08
N VAL A 123 6.24 -27.30 -2.00
CA VAL A 123 4.90 -27.26 -1.40
C VAL A 123 4.97 -26.97 0.10
N GLY A 124 5.90 -27.61 0.81
CA GLY A 124 6.10 -27.41 2.25
C GLY A 124 6.48 -25.97 2.59
N ILE A 125 7.41 -25.37 1.86
CA ILE A 125 7.82 -23.96 2.05
C ILE A 125 6.65 -23.01 1.78
N GLY A 126 5.91 -23.23 0.69
CA GLY A 126 4.76 -22.39 0.36
C GLY A 126 3.66 -22.45 1.40
N LEU A 127 3.31 -23.67 1.87
CA LEU A 127 2.34 -23.85 2.96
C LEU A 127 2.85 -23.24 4.28
N ALA A 128 4.12 -23.45 4.63
CA ALA A 128 4.72 -22.86 5.82
C ALA A 128 4.66 -21.33 5.79
N TRP A 129 5.02 -20.71 4.65
CA TRP A 129 4.88 -19.27 4.45
C TRP A 129 3.44 -18.82 4.64
N PHE A 130 2.49 -19.46 3.95
CA PHE A 130 1.07 -19.11 4.04
C PHE A 130 0.57 -19.15 5.49
N LEU A 131 0.85 -20.24 6.22
CA LEU A 131 0.46 -20.41 7.61
C LEU A 131 1.10 -19.37 8.52
N LEU A 132 2.39 -19.06 8.32
CA LEU A 132 3.06 -18.01 9.10
C LEU A 132 2.48 -16.63 8.82
N VAL A 133 2.10 -16.30 7.58
CA VAL A 133 1.44 -15.03 7.26
C VAL A 133 0.05 -14.96 7.90
N VAL A 134 -0.72 -16.06 7.90
CA VAL A 134 -2.01 -16.14 8.61
C VAL A 134 -1.81 -15.94 10.12
N LEU A 135 -0.83 -16.63 10.70
CA LEU A 135 -0.51 -16.52 12.12
C LEU A 135 -0.04 -15.10 12.48
N PHE A 136 0.76 -14.48 11.62
CA PHE A 136 1.24 -13.11 11.79
C PHE A 136 0.08 -12.11 11.79
N LYS A 137 -0.85 -12.25 10.84
CA LYS A 137 -2.07 -11.42 10.78
C LYS A 137 -2.92 -11.56 12.04
N LYS A 138 -3.11 -12.78 12.53
CA LYS A 138 -3.98 -13.07 13.68
C LYS A 138 -3.36 -12.67 15.01
N SER A 139 -2.06 -12.93 15.16
CA SER A 139 -1.37 -12.76 16.43
C SER A 139 -0.85 -11.34 16.63
N GLU A 140 -0.61 -10.59 15.55
CA GLU A 140 -0.02 -9.24 15.59
C GLU A 140 1.36 -9.21 16.33
N LYS A 141 1.99 -10.38 16.53
CA LYS A 141 3.25 -10.52 17.26
C LYS A 141 4.44 -10.36 16.31
N PRO A 142 5.40 -9.46 16.60
CA PRO A 142 6.57 -9.26 15.74
C PRO A 142 7.52 -10.47 15.72
N VAL A 143 7.43 -11.38 16.70
CA VAL A 143 8.24 -12.60 16.76
C VAL A 143 8.04 -13.51 15.54
N ILE A 144 6.87 -13.48 14.91
CA ILE A 144 6.54 -14.30 13.73
C ILE A 144 7.26 -13.79 12.46
N LEU A 145 7.80 -12.56 12.49
CA LEU A 145 8.60 -12.05 11.37
C LEU A 145 9.93 -12.79 11.21
N PHE A 146 10.55 -13.24 12.31
CA PHE A 146 11.83 -13.95 12.24
C PHE A 146 11.77 -15.22 11.36
N PRO A 147 10.81 -16.16 11.55
CA PRO A 147 10.70 -17.32 10.67
C PRO A 147 10.31 -16.94 9.23
N LEU A 148 9.52 -15.88 9.02
CA LEU A 148 9.21 -15.38 7.66
C LEU A 148 10.47 -14.90 6.92
N PHE A 149 11.31 -14.09 7.57
CA PHE A 149 12.59 -13.69 7.00
C PHE A 149 13.53 -14.88 6.80
N GLY A 150 13.52 -15.86 7.72
CA GLY A 150 14.26 -17.10 7.58
C GLY A 150 13.90 -17.85 6.29
N ILE A 151 12.60 -18.06 6.03
CA ILE A 151 12.13 -18.68 4.79
C ILE A 151 12.52 -17.84 3.57
N LEU A 152 12.37 -16.52 3.63
CA LEU A 152 12.71 -15.63 2.52
C LEU A 152 14.19 -15.76 2.14
N ILE A 153 15.10 -15.70 3.13
CA ILE A 153 16.54 -15.85 2.92
C ILE A 153 16.87 -17.25 2.39
N PHE A 154 16.25 -18.29 2.95
CA PHE A 154 16.45 -19.67 2.49
C PHE A 154 16.04 -19.86 1.02
N VAL A 155 14.86 -19.37 0.63
CA VAL A 155 14.39 -19.42 -0.76
C VAL A 155 15.30 -18.58 -1.65
N GLY A 156 15.68 -17.37 -1.23
CA GLY A 156 16.61 -16.53 -1.98
C GLY A 156 17.96 -17.20 -2.23
N ALA A 157 18.53 -17.84 -1.20
CA ALA A 157 19.81 -18.54 -1.30
C ALA A 157 19.73 -19.75 -2.25
N THR A 158 18.70 -20.59 -2.09
CA THR A 158 18.50 -21.77 -2.95
C THR A 158 18.29 -21.41 -4.42
N VAL A 159 17.52 -20.35 -4.70
CA VAL A 159 17.32 -19.85 -6.07
C VAL A 159 18.61 -19.23 -6.62
N SER A 160 19.36 -18.48 -5.81
CA SER A 160 20.64 -17.88 -6.21
C SER A 160 21.65 -18.92 -6.66
N ILE A 161 21.77 -20.03 -5.90
CA ILE A 161 22.66 -21.15 -6.25
C ILE A 161 22.24 -21.77 -7.58
N LYS A 162 20.93 -22.05 -7.78
CA LYS A 162 20.42 -22.61 -9.04
C LYS A 162 20.67 -21.70 -10.25
N ILE A 163 20.54 -20.38 -10.09
CA ILE A 163 20.82 -19.42 -11.17
C ILE A 163 22.33 -19.42 -11.47
N ALA A 164 23.19 -19.48 -10.46
CA ALA A 164 24.64 -19.51 -10.63
C ALA A 164 25.13 -20.78 -11.35
N GLU A 165 24.50 -21.92 -11.10
CA GLU A 165 24.80 -23.19 -11.78
C GLU A 165 24.27 -23.25 -13.23
N SER A 166 23.32 -22.39 -13.59
CA SER A 166 22.76 -22.36 -14.94
C SER A 166 23.69 -21.63 -15.92
N HIS A 167 24.18 -22.34 -16.93
CA HIS A 167 24.95 -21.76 -18.04
C HIS A 167 24.10 -21.64 -19.32
N PRO A 168 24.08 -20.48 -20.00
CA PRO A 168 24.75 -19.22 -19.66
C PRO A 168 24.02 -18.43 -18.55
N ILE A 169 24.79 -17.71 -17.73
CA ILE A 169 24.25 -16.89 -16.65
C ILE A 169 23.47 -15.71 -17.25
N ARG A 170 22.18 -15.62 -16.92
CA ARG A 170 21.31 -14.51 -17.35
C ARG A 170 21.22 -13.48 -16.22
N ILE A 171 21.84 -12.31 -16.40
CA ILE A 171 21.82 -11.20 -15.42
C ILE A 171 20.38 -10.82 -15.03
N LEU A 172 19.43 -10.94 -15.96
CA LEU A 172 18.02 -10.66 -15.73
C LEU A 172 17.43 -11.50 -14.58
N ASP A 173 17.84 -12.75 -14.42
CA ASP A 173 17.31 -13.65 -13.39
C ASP A 173 17.74 -13.20 -11.99
N PHE A 174 18.97 -12.70 -11.84
CA PHE A 174 19.43 -12.07 -10.59
C PHE A 174 18.67 -10.79 -10.28
N VAL A 175 18.41 -9.94 -11.29
CA VAL A 175 17.64 -8.71 -11.09
C VAL A 175 16.23 -9.02 -10.60
N ILE A 176 15.56 -10.00 -11.23
CA ILE A 176 14.23 -10.45 -10.81
C ILE A 176 14.26 -10.99 -9.37
N LEU A 177 15.27 -11.80 -9.03
CA LEU A 177 15.43 -12.34 -7.68
C LEU A 177 15.62 -11.22 -6.64
N ILE A 178 16.51 -10.25 -6.91
CA ILE A 178 16.76 -9.12 -6.02
C ILE A 178 15.49 -8.30 -5.81
N ILE A 179 14.77 -7.97 -6.89
CA ILE A 179 13.51 -7.22 -6.82
C ILE A 179 12.47 -8.00 -6.00
N GLY A 180 12.31 -9.30 -6.25
CA GLY A 180 11.37 -10.14 -5.50
C GLY A 180 11.69 -10.21 -4.01
N MET A 181 12.97 -10.35 -3.66
CA MET A 181 13.45 -10.37 -2.27
C MET A 181 13.23 -9.03 -1.57
N LEU A 182 13.55 -7.92 -2.24
CA LEU A 182 13.36 -6.56 -1.71
C LEU A 182 11.88 -6.24 -1.52
N LEU A 183 11.05 -6.57 -2.51
CA LEU A 183 9.61 -6.32 -2.46
C LEU A 183 8.94 -7.11 -1.32
N SER A 184 9.28 -8.39 -1.19
CA SER A 184 8.77 -9.25 -0.11
C SER A 184 9.20 -8.73 1.27
N SER A 185 10.48 -8.34 1.40
CA SER A 185 11.02 -7.75 2.63
C SER A 185 10.32 -6.43 2.97
N TYR A 186 10.08 -5.58 1.98
CA TYR A 186 9.36 -4.32 2.15
C TYR A 186 7.95 -4.54 2.69
N PHE A 187 7.19 -5.50 2.14
CA PHE A 187 5.85 -5.81 2.62
C PHE A 187 5.83 -6.35 4.05
N LEU A 188 6.81 -7.18 4.43
CA LEU A 188 6.95 -7.67 5.81
C LEU A 188 7.22 -6.52 6.79
N LEU A 189 8.13 -5.60 6.44
CA LEU A 189 8.45 -4.44 7.27
C LEU A 189 7.29 -3.45 7.36
N LEU A 190 6.60 -3.21 6.25
CA LEU A 190 5.41 -2.36 6.21
C LEU A 190 4.29 -2.95 7.08
N ALA A 191 4.06 -4.26 6.99
CA ALA A 191 3.10 -4.95 7.85
C ALA A 191 3.46 -4.82 9.33
N LYS A 192 4.74 -5.01 9.70
CA LYS A 192 5.23 -4.78 11.07
C LYS A 192 4.89 -3.37 11.55
N LYS A 193 5.24 -2.36 10.75
CA LYS A 193 5.04 -0.96 11.11
C LYS A 193 3.56 -0.60 11.29
N LEU A 194 2.69 -1.16 10.46
CA LEU A 194 1.25 -0.93 10.57
C LEU A 194 0.65 -1.56 11.82
N ILE A 195 1.10 -2.76 12.19
CA ILE A 195 0.65 -3.41 13.42
C ILE A 195 1.08 -2.61 14.64
N GLN A 196 2.30 -2.06 14.63
CA GLN A 196 2.81 -1.22 15.73
C GLN A 196 2.10 0.14 15.83
N ASN A 197 1.67 0.72 14.70
CA ASN A 197 1.02 2.03 14.64
C ASN A 197 -0.50 1.93 14.47
N LYS A 198 -1.11 0.89 15.06
CA LYS A 198 -2.57 0.69 14.98
C LYS A 198 -3.28 1.89 15.61
N PRO A 199 -4.14 2.62 14.88
CA PRO A 199 -4.91 3.71 15.46
C PRO A 199 -5.86 3.15 16.52
N ALA A 200 -6.02 3.88 17.63
CA ALA A 200 -6.98 3.52 18.66
C ALA A 200 -8.40 3.45 18.06
N PRO A 201 -9.25 2.50 18.46
CA PRO A 201 -10.65 2.51 18.06
C PRO A 201 -11.29 3.81 18.57
N GLU A 202 -11.96 4.54 17.68
CA GLU A 202 -12.86 5.63 18.08
C GLU A 202 -14.02 4.97 18.83
N GLU A 203 -14.13 5.25 20.14
CA GLU A 203 -15.25 4.82 21.00
C GLU A 203 -16.51 5.65 20.73
#